data_AF-A0A939QG11-F1
#
_entry.id   AF-A0A939QG11-F1
#
_cell.length_a   1.000
_cell.length_b   1.000
_cell.length_c   1.000
_cell.angle_alpha   90.00
_cell.angle_beta   90.00
_cell.angle_gamma   90.00
#
_symmetry.space_group_name_H-M   'P 1'
#
loop_
_entity.id
_entity.type
_entity.pdbx_description
1 polymer ?
#
loop_
_entity_poly.entity_id
_entity_poly.type
_entity_poly.pdbx_seq_one_letter_code
_entity_poly.pdbx_strand_id
1 'polypeptide(L)' 'MYAALWRILPGPWFVKLLIVLALVAAALYGLFMYVYPWIATTFVPDGGTIQ' A
#
# COMPACT_ATOMS: atom_id res chain seq x y z
N MET A 1 0.99 -24.10 -1.60
CA MET A 1 0.24 -23.02 -0.93
C MET A 1 0.24 -21.68 -1.66
N TYR A 2 1.18 -21.33 -2.54
CA TYR A 2 1.03 -20.18 -3.46
C TYR A 2 0.17 -20.46 -4.72
N ALA A 3 -0.08 -21.74 -5.02
CA ALA A 3 -0.83 -22.14 -6.21
C ALA A 3 -2.30 -21.70 -6.20
N ALA A 4 -2.93 -21.52 -5.03
CA ALA A 4 -4.31 -21.06 -4.94
C ALA A 4 -4.45 -19.59 -5.36
N LEU A 5 -3.53 -18.73 -4.89
CA LEU A 5 -3.49 -17.32 -5.26
C LEU A 5 -3.22 -17.15 -6.77
N TRP A 6 -2.27 -17.92 -7.31
CA TRP A 6 -1.95 -17.91 -8.73
C TRP A 6 -3.01 -18.55 -9.63
N ARG A 7 -4.00 -19.26 -9.09
CA ARG A 7 -5.14 -19.83 -9.85
C ARG A 7 -6.35 -18.90 -9.86
N ILE A 8 -6.49 -18.02 -8.86
CA ILE A 8 -7.58 -17.03 -8.78
C ILE A 8 -7.34 -15.83 -9.67
N LEU A 9 -6.09 -15.37 -9.83
CA LEU A 9 -5.83 -14.24 -10.71
C LEU A 9 -6.08 -14.66 -12.18
N PRO A 10 -6.95 -13.95 -12.93
CA PRO A 10 -7.22 -14.26 -14.32
C PRO A 10 -6.03 -13.88 -15.21
N GLY A 11 -5.78 -14.71 -16.23
CA GLY A 11 -4.88 -14.39 -17.33
C GLY A 11 -3.45 -14.94 -17.26
N PRO A 12 -2.64 -14.65 -18.29
CA PRO A 12 -1.24 -15.05 -18.39
C PRO A 12 -0.38 -14.50 -17.25
N TRP A 13 0.82 -15.07 -17.06
CA TRP A 13 1.71 -14.70 -15.95
C TRP A 13 2.02 -13.18 -15.87
N PHE A 14 2.09 -12.47 -17.02
CA PHE A 14 2.32 -11.02 -17.04
C PHE A 14 1.14 -10.20 -16.51
N VAL A 15 -0.11 -10.65 -16.75
CA VAL A 15 -1.31 -9.97 -16.24
C VAL A 15 -1.34 -10.05 -14.72
N LYS A 16 -0.97 -11.23 -14.18
CA LYS A 16 -0.85 -11.45 -12.74
C LYS A 16 0.19 -10.53 -12.12
N LEU A 17 1.34 -10.39 -12.76
CA LEU A 17 2.40 -9.46 -12.32
C LEU A 17 1.87 -8.02 -12.25
N LEU A 18 1.14 -7.58 -13.28
CA LEU A 18 0.58 -6.23 -13.36
C LEU A 18 -0.46 -5.99 -12.27
N ILE A 19 -1.35 -6.96 -12.01
CA ILE A 19 -2.34 -6.89 -10.93
C ILE A 19 -1.64 -6.77 -9.57
N VAL A 20 -0.64 -7.60 -9.30
CA VAL A 20 0.12 -7.55 -8.03
C VAL A 20 0.82 -6.20 -7.88
N LEU A 21 1.45 -5.70 -8.96
CA LEU A 21 2.10 -4.41 -8.95
C LEU A 21 1.09 -3.26 -8.70
N ALA A 22 -0.08 -3.33 -9.31
CA ALA A 22 -1.15 -2.36 -9.10
C ALA A 22 -1.67 -2.39 -7.66
N LEU A 23 -1.83 -3.58 -7.06
CA LEU A 23 -2.21 -3.71 -5.65
C LEU A 23 -1.16 -3.12 -4.71
N VAL A 24 0.13 -3.36 -4.97
CA VAL A 24 1.22 -2.77 -4.20
C VAL A 24 1.22 -1.25 -4.36
N ALA A 25 1.10 -0.74 -5.58
CA ALA A 25 1.03 0.69 -5.85
C ALA A 25 -0.18 1.34 -5.16
N ALA A 26 -1.34 0.70 -5.18
CA ALA A 26 -2.54 1.17 -4.49
C ALA A 26 -2.36 1.20 -2.97
N ALA A 27 -1.72 0.17 -2.39
CA ALA A 27 -1.40 0.14 -0.97
C ALA A 27 -0.43 1.25 -0.57
N LEU A 28 0.65 1.45 -1.34
CA LEU A 28 1.61 2.53 -1.13
C LEU A 28 0.94 3.90 -1.25
N TYR A 29 0.14 4.11 -2.29
CA TYR A 29 -0.61 5.34 -2.48
C TYR A 29 -1.55 5.60 -1.30
N GLY A 30 -2.30 4.58 -0.86
CA GLY A 30 -3.16 4.63 0.31
C GLY A 30 -2.41 5.04 1.58
N LEU A 31 -1.24 4.41 1.79
CA LEU A 31 -0.41 4.66 2.95
C LEU A 31 0.15 6.08 2.96
N PHE A 32 0.69 6.55 1.84
CA PHE A 32 1.33 7.87 1.77
C PHE A 32 0.34 9.02 1.72
N MET A 33 -0.77 8.88 0.98
CA MET A 33 -1.71 9.98 0.77
C MET A 33 -2.78 10.07 1.87
N TYR A 34 -3.06 8.98 2.59
CA TYR A 34 -4.12 8.98 3.60
C TYR A 34 -3.63 8.57 4.98
N VAL A 35 -2.91 7.45 5.10
CA VAL A 35 -2.48 6.96 6.43
C VAL A 35 -1.42 7.86 7.04
N TYR A 36 -0.42 8.28 6.26
CA TYR A 36 0.62 9.18 6.72
C TYR A 36 0.07 10.51 7.25
N PRO A 37 -0.75 11.30 6.51
CA PRO A 37 -1.27 12.55 7.04
C PRO A 37 -2.17 12.33 8.26
N TRP A 38 -2.96 11.26 8.28
CA TRP A 38 -3.76 10.91 9.46
C TRP A 38 -2.88 10.62 10.70
N ILE A 39 -1.79 9.87 10.54
CA ILE A 39 -0.84 9.61 11.63
C ILE A 39 -0.15 10.91 12.04
N ALA A 40 0.30 11.71 11.07
CA ALA A 40 1.00 12.95 11.33
C ALA A 40 0.12 13.90 12.15
N THR A 41 -1.16 14.07 11.83
CA THR A 41 -2.06 14.94 12.60
C THR A 41 -2.47 14.35 13.96
N THR A 42 -2.48 13.03 14.10
CA THR A 42 -2.93 12.37 15.34
C THR A 42 -1.81 12.23 16.37
N PHE A 43 -0.59 11.94 15.92
CA PHE A 43 0.51 11.50 16.79
C PHE A 43 1.72 12.44 16.78
N VAL A 44 1.84 13.36 15.81
CA VAL A 44 2.92 14.34 15.80
C VAL A 44 2.37 15.63 16.41
N PRO A 45 2.85 16.04 17.59
CA PRO A 45 2.46 17.32 18.17
C PRO A 45 2.95 18.47 17.28
N ASP A 46 2.10 19.46 17.05
CA ASP A 46 2.48 20.69 16.36
C ASP A 46 3.58 21.41 17.17
N GLY A 47 4.79 21.50 16.62
CA GLY A 47 5.89 22.26 17.23
C GLY A 47 6.85 21.42 18.08
N GLY A 48 7.43 20.36 17.50
CA GLY A 48 8.61 19.67 18.05
C GLY A 48 9.86 20.56 18.07
N THR A 49 9.84 21.62 18.87
CA THR A 49 11.03 22.31 19.36
C THR A 49 11.50 21.56 20.60
N ILE A 50 12.73 21.06 20.56
CA ILE A 50 13.43 20.60 21.77
C ILE A 50 13.57 21.83 22.68
N GLN A 51 12.76 21.90 23.76
CA GLN A 51 13.02 22.79 24.88
C GLN A 51 13.85 22.07 25.94
#